data_AF-A0A0B5FIH8-F1
#
_entry.id   AF-A0A0B5FIH8-F1
#
_cell.length_a   1.000
_cell.length_b   1.000
_cell.length_c   1.000
_cell.angle_alpha   90.00
_cell.angle_beta   90.00
_cell.angle_gamma   90.00
#
_symmetry.space_group_name_H-M   'P 1'
#
loop_
_entity.id
_entity.type
_entity.pdbx_description
1 polymer ?
#
loop_
_entity_poly.entity_id
_entity_poly.type
_entity_poly.pdbx_seq_one_letter_code
_entity_poly.pdbx_strand_id
1 'polypeptide(L)'
;MVEIMRRGEIWVANLNPGRGREISKIRPVLIIQDDAFTESGTPMVIILPLSTQVYPSFKRWRISIAPRERLLKACQVIVDQPRALDRTRLGEGPLTMLTTDEIAAVEKSLKAVLGLL
;
A
#
# COMPACT_ATOMS: atom_id res chain seq x y z
N MET A 1 1.24 3.39 23.39
CA MET A 1 0.33 2.45 22.71
C MET A 1 0.78 2.38 21.26
N VAL A 2 1.14 1.20 20.77
CA VAL A 2 1.47 1.05 19.34
C VAL A 2 0.14 1.10 18.60
N GLU A 3 -0.04 2.11 17.74
CA GLU A 3 -1.21 2.22 16.88
C GLU A 3 -1.28 0.95 16.01
N ILE A 4 -2.39 0.22 16.09
CA ILE A 4 -2.61 -0.97 15.28
C ILE A 4 -2.89 -0.49 13.86
N MET A 5 -2.00 -0.83 12.92
CA MET A 5 -2.15 -0.52 11.49
C MET A 5 -3.41 -1.20 10.97
N ARG A 6 -4.24 -0.45 10.25
CA ARG A 6 -5.49 -0.95 9.70
C ARG A 6 -5.50 -0.99 8.20
N ARG A 7 -6.29 -1.91 7.67
CA ARG A 7 -6.61 -2.04 6.27
C ARG A 7 -7.14 -0.72 5.71
N GLY A 8 -6.56 -0.28 4.59
CA GLY A 8 -6.93 0.97 3.94
C GLY A 8 -6.14 2.19 4.38
N GLU A 9 -5.34 2.07 5.43
CA GLU A 9 -4.42 3.13 5.81
C GLU A 9 -3.20 3.14 4.89
N ILE A 10 -2.69 4.35 4.62
CA ILE A 10 -1.40 4.56 3.98
C ILE A 10 -0.38 4.91 5.04
N TRP A 11 0.73 4.19 5.08
CA TRP A 11 1.83 4.37 6.04
C TRP A 11 3.16 4.59 5.32
N VAL A 12 4.11 5.27 5.95
CA VAL A 12 5.50 5.28 5.48
C VAL A 12 6.14 3.93 5.78
N ALA A 13 6.83 3.32 4.81
CA ALA A 13 7.57 2.08 5.02
C ALA A 13 8.97 2.11 4.40
N ASN A 14 9.91 1.41 5.03
CA ASN A 14 11.24 1.15 4.50
C ASN A 14 11.27 -0.14 3.66
N LEU A 15 11.25 0.02 2.34
CA LEU A 15 11.27 -1.09 1.37
C LEU A 15 12.68 -1.54 0.97
N ASN A 16 13.73 -1.00 1.59
CA ASN A 16 15.12 -1.35 1.29
C ASN A 16 15.57 -2.64 2.00
N PRO A 17 16.50 -3.39 1.40
CA PRO A 17 17.02 -3.22 0.03
C PRO A 17 16.00 -3.72 -1.00
N GLY A 18 15.95 -3.08 -2.17
CA GLY A 18 15.27 -3.66 -3.34
C GLY A 18 16.28 -4.22 -4.34
N ARG A 19 15.85 -5.17 -5.15
CA ARG A 19 16.65 -5.75 -6.25
C ARG A 19 15.99 -5.50 -7.60
N GLY A 20 16.78 -5.10 -8.59
CA GLY A 20 16.30 -4.89 -9.96
C GLY A 20 15.17 -3.86 -10.04
N ARG A 21 13.96 -4.32 -10.42
CA ARG A 21 12.76 -3.49 -10.61
C ARG A 21 11.80 -3.51 -9.41
N GLU A 22 12.17 -4.17 -8.32
CA GLU A 22 11.42 -4.12 -7.07
C GLU A 22 11.31 -2.68 -6.57
N ILE A 23 10.12 -2.28 -6.14
CA ILE A 23 9.93 -1.00 -5.49
C ILE A 23 10.72 -0.98 -4.17
N SER A 24 11.55 0.05 -4.04
CA SER A 24 12.48 0.26 -2.94
C SER A 24 12.38 1.68 -2.38
N LYS A 25 13.30 2.03 -1.47
CA LYS A 25 13.39 3.27 -0.70
C LYS A 25 12.34 3.36 0.41
N ILE A 26 12.45 4.42 1.20
CA ILE A 26 11.42 4.79 2.16
C ILE A 26 10.32 5.51 1.40
N ARG A 27 9.08 5.01 1.45
CA ARG A 27 7.95 5.58 0.72
C ARG A 27 6.60 5.18 1.32
N PRO A 28 5.51 5.88 0.98
CA PRO A 28 4.17 5.47 1.35
C PRO A 28 3.82 4.07 0.80
N VAL A 29 3.07 3.30 1.59
CA VAL A 29 2.51 1.99 1.26
C VAL A 29 1.08 1.91 1.78
N LEU A 30 0.19 1.22 1.06
CA LEU A 30 -1.17 0.92 1.49
C LEU A 30 -1.18 -0.40 2.24
N ILE A 31 -1.77 -0.44 3.44
CA ILE A 31 -2.05 -1.68 4.16
C ILE A 31 -3.26 -2.36 3.50
N ILE A 32 -3.08 -3.60 3.02
CA ILE A 32 -4.15 -4.38 2.38
C ILE A 32 -4.53 -5.64 3.18
N GLN A 33 -3.71 -5.99 4.17
CA GLN A 33 -3.94 -7.10 5.09
C GLN A 33 -5.26 -6.92 5.85
N ASP A 34 -5.90 -8.05 6.18
CA ASP A 34 -7.07 -8.09 7.03
C ASP A 34 -6.77 -7.60 8.46
N ASP A 35 -7.73 -6.87 9.04
CA ASP A 35 -7.58 -6.29 10.38
C ASP A 35 -7.56 -7.37 11.46
N ALA A 36 -8.42 -8.39 11.37
CA ALA A 36 -8.45 -9.46 12.37
C ALA A 36 -7.14 -10.26 12.38
N PHE A 37 -6.53 -10.46 11.21
CA PHE A 37 -5.19 -11.07 11.15
C PHE A 37 -4.12 -10.17 11.76
N THR A 38 -4.20 -8.85 11.58
CA THR A 38 -3.27 -7.90 12.19
C THR A 38 -3.43 -7.86 13.72
N GLU A 39 -4.68 -7.86 14.20
CA GLU A 39 -5.04 -7.91 15.62
C GLU A 39 -4.66 -9.23 16.31
N SER A 40 -4.48 -10.31 15.56
CA SER A 40 -3.97 -11.58 16.08
C SER A 40 -2.49 -11.51 16.54
N GLY A 41 -1.82 -10.38 16.32
CA GLY A 41 -0.47 -10.12 16.81
C GLY A 41 0.66 -10.53 15.85
N THR A 42 0.36 -10.90 14.61
CA THR A 42 1.36 -11.23 13.58
C THR A 42 2.36 -10.08 13.36
N PRO A 43 3.68 -10.34 13.33
CA PRO A 43 4.67 -9.29 13.07
C PRO A 43 4.67 -8.83 11.61
N MET A 44 4.04 -9.59 10.71
CA MET A 44 4.05 -9.34 9.27
C MET A 44 2.81 -8.59 8.82
N VAL A 45 2.99 -7.63 7.91
CA VAL A 45 1.92 -6.83 7.33
C VAL A 45 2.03 -6.87 5.80
N ILE A 46 0.96 -7.29 5.13
CA ILE A 46 0.87 -7.26 3.67
C ILE A 46 0.49 -5.86 3.19
N ILE A 47 1.32 -5.31 2.30
CA ILE A 47 1.19 -3.95 1.78
C ILE A 47 1.25 -3.89 0.25
N LEU A 48 0.81 -2.75 -0.29
CA LEU A 48 1.00 -2.35 -1.68
C LEU A 48 1.81 -1.04 -1.73
N PRO A 49 2.95 -0.98 -2.42
CA PRO A 49 3.72 0.26 -2.53
C PRO A 49 2.98 1.36 -3.29
N LEU A 50 3.23 2.63 -2.94
CA LEU A 50 2.74 3.77 -3.73
C LEU A 50 3.87 4.39 -4.55
N SER A 51 3.57 5.03 -5.68
CA SER A 51 4.53 5.84 -6.43
C SER A 51 3.91 7.11 -6.99
N THR A 52 4.63 8.23 -6.91
CA THR A 52 4.26 9.49 -7.57
C THR A 52 4.60 9.48 -9.07
N GLN A 53 5.38 8.52 -9.54
CA GLN A 53 5.67 8.36 -10.96
C GLN A 53 4.50 7.63 -11.63
N VAL A 54 3.75 8.37 -12.43
CA VAL A 54 2.63 7.84 -13.21
C VAL A 54 3.17 7.25 -14.49
N TYR A 55 2.94 5.97 -14.70
CA TYR A 55 3.28 5.28 -15.94
C TYR A 55 2.02 5.08 -16.77
N PRO A 56 1.86 5.77 -17.92
CA PRO A 56 0.65 5.69 -18.73
C PRO A 56 0.24 4.26 -19.10
N SER A 57 1.22 3.38 -19.36
CA SER A 57 1.01 1.96 -19.69
C SER A 57 0.34 1.16 -18.58
N PHE A 58 0.51 1.56 -17.32
CA PHE A 58 -0.02 0.85 -16.15
C PHE A 58 -1.26 1.51 -15.55
N LYS A 59 -1.76 2.61 -16.13
CA LYS A 59 -2.97 3.31 -15.66
C LYS A 59 -4.22 2.42 -15.63
N ARG A 60 -4.26 1.38 -16.46
CA ARG A 60 -5.35 0.39 -16.46
C ARG A 60 -5.45 -0.38 -15.14
N TRP A 61 -4.32 -0.63 -14.48
CA TRP A 61 -4.22 -1.48 -13.30
C TRP A 61 -3.95 -0.66 -12.02
N ARG A 62 -3.15 0.40 -12.13
CA ARG A 62 -2.73 1.17 -10.96
C ARG A 62 -3.76 2.24 -10.62
N ILE A 63 -4.20 2.24 -9.36
CA ILE A 63 -5.23 3.14 -8.86
C ILE A 63 -4.58 4.44 -8.39
N SER A 64 -5.04 5.57 -8.93
CA SER A 64 -4.55 6.89 -8.54
C SER A 64 -5.24 7.38 -7.27
N ILE A 65 -4.46 7.88 -6.32
CA ILE A 65 -4.93 8.49 -5.06
C ILE A 65 -4.55 9.97 -5.09
N ALA A 66 -5.54 10.82 -4.85
CA ALA A 66 -5.35 12.26 -4.73
C ALA A 66 -4.66 12.62 -3.40
N PRO A 67 -3.89 13.73 -3.34
CA PRO A 67 -3.32 14.19 -2.09
C PRO A 67 -4.43 14.60 -1.11
N ARG A 68 -4.33 14.16 0.14
CA ARG A 68 -5.20 14.54 1.25
C ARG A 68 -4.51 14.25 2.58
N GLU A 69 -4.92 14.97 3.61
CA GLU A 69 -4.36 14.85 4.97
C GLU A 69 -2.83 14.98 4.94
N ARG A 70 -2.08 13.95 5.35
CA ARG A 70 -0.60 13.97 5.34
C ARG A 70 -0.01 13.35 4.06
N LEU A 71 -0.84 12.87 3.14
CA LEU A 71 -0.40 12.43 1.80
C LEU A 71 -0.31 13.66 0.88
N LEU A 72 0.89 14.21 0.75
CA LEU A 72 1.11 15.53 0.13
C LEU A 72 1.12 15.55 -1.41
N LYS A 73 1.19 14.40 -2.08
CA LYS A 73 1.30 14.32 -3.54
C LYS A 73 0.35 13.27 -4.09
N ALA A 74 -0.22 13.55 -5.27
CA ALA A 74 -0.90 12.53 -6.05
C ALA A 74 0.04 11.37 -6.34
N CYS A 75 -0.48 10.15 -6.20
CA CYS A 75 0.30 8.94 -6.36
C CYS A 75 -0.56 7.81 -6.93
N GLN A 76 0.08 6.70 -7.28
CA GLN A 76 -0.59 5.48 -7.69
C GLN A 76 -0.24 4.32 -6.77
N VAL A 77 -1.25 3.53 -6.41
CA VAL A 77 -1.07 2.23 -5.76
C VAL A 77 -0.52 1.23 -6.79
N ILE A 78 0.63 0.64 -6.50
CA ILE A 78 1.29 -0.37 -7.32
C ILE A 78 0.77 -1.74 -6.92
N VAL A 79 -0.36 -2.13 -7.54
CA VAL A 79 -1.05 -3.40 -7.29
C VAL A 79 -0.26 -4.62 -7.77
N ASP A 80 0.71 -4.43 -8.66
CA ASP A 80 1.55 -5.47 -9.27
C ASP A 80 2.79 -5.85 -8.45
N GLN A 81 3.01 -5.22 -7.28
CA GLN A 81 4.14 -5.54 -6.41
C GLN A 81 3.72 -5.65 -4.92
N PRO A 82 2.78 -6.54 -4.56
CA PRO A 82 2.47 -6.79 -3.15
C PRO A 82 3.68 -7.33 -2.40
N ARG A 83 3.84 -6.91 -1.14
CA ARG A 83 4.94 -7.37 -0.28
C ARG A 83 4.45 -7.57 1.15
N ALA A 84 4.93 -8.62 1.81
CA ALA A 84 4.86 -8.74 3.26
C ALA A 84 6.07 -8.05 3.87
N LEU A 85 5.85 -7.18 4.85
CA LEU A 85 6.91 -6.50 5.60
C LEU A 85 6.79 -6.82 7.08
N ASP A 86 7.94 -6.91 7.74
CA ASP A 86 7.97 -6.85 9.20
C ASP A 86 7.46 -5.47 9.66
N ARG A 87 6.60 -5.43 10.68
CA ARG A 87 6.00 -4.21 11.22
C ARG A 87 7.02 -3.15 11.62
N THR A 88 8.24 -3.55 11.99
CA THR A 88 9.34 -2.63 12.34
C THR A 88 9.82 -1.80 11.15
N ARG A 89 9.46 -2.19 9.92
CA ARG A 89 9.75 -1.42 8.71
C ARG A 89 8.72 -0.34 8.42
N LEU A 90 7.59 -0.34 9.11
CA LEU A 90 6.57 0.71 9.02
C LEU A 90 6.92 1.81 10.02
N GLY A 91 6.86 3.05 9.56
CA GLY A 91 7.24 4.24 10.32
C GLY A 91 6.02 5.11 10.58
N GLU A 92 6.09 6.38 10.15
CA GLU A 92 5.02 7.33 10.37
C GLU A 92 3.73 6.96 9.62
N GLY A 93 2.61 7.07 10.32
CA GLY A 93 1.28 6.95 9.75
C GLY A 93 0.18 7.12 10.80
N PRO A 94 -1.07 6.88 10.42
CA PRO A 94 -1.50 6.87 9.02
C PRO A 94 -1.26 8.24 8.37
N LEU A 95 -0.83 8.23 7.11
CA LEU A 95 -0.71 9.44 6.28
C LEU A 95 -2.08 9.87 5.75
N THR A 96 -2.87 8.88 5.35
CA THR A 96 -4.28 9.02 5.07
C THR A 96 -4.98 7.67 5.08
N MET A 97 -6.31 7.67 4.99
CA MET A 97 -7.14 6.49 4.81
C MET A 97 -7.76 6.49 3.40
N LEU A 98 -7.91 5.30 2.81
CA LEU A 98 -8.66 5.13 1.57
C LEU A 98 -10.16 5.12 1.86
N THR A 99 -10.92 5.74 0.96
CA THR A 99 -12.38 5.60 0.94
C THR A 99 -12.76 4.17 0.55
N THR A 100 -14.00 3.79 0.85
CA THR A 100 -14.55 2.48 0.48
C THR A 100 -14.44 2.22 -1.03
N ASP A 101 -14.71 3.22 -1.86
CA ASP A 101 -14.64 3.09 -3.32
C ASP A 101 -13.20 2.89 -3.81
N GLU A 102 -12.23 3.60 -3.23
CA GLU A 102 -10.82 3.43 -3.60
C GLU A 102 -10.28 2.06 -3.17
N ILE A 103 -10.63 1.58 -1.97
CA ILE A 103 -10.33 0.21 -1.53
C ILE A 103 -10.90 -0.81 -2.52
N ALA A 104 -12.17 -0.68 -2.89
CA ALA A 104 -12.83 -1.61 -3.80
C ALA A 104 -12.16 -1.61 -5.18
N ALA A 105 -11.74 -0.45 -5.68
CA ALA A 105 -10.98 -0.33 -6.92
C ALA A 105 -9.60 -1.01 -6.83
N VAL A 106 -8.89 -0.83 -5.71
CA VAL A 106 -7.61 -1.49 -5.45
C VAL A 106 -7.78 -3.01 -5.39
N GLU A 107 -8.78 -3.52 -4.65
CA GLU A 107 -9.07 -4.95 -4.55
C GLU A 107 -9.38 -5.57 -5.91
N LYS A 108 -10.27 -4.92 -6.69
CA LYS A 108 -10.62 -5.38 -8.03
C LYS A 108 -9.39 -5.48 -8.91
N SER A 109 -8.52 -4.46 -8.89
CA SER A 109 -7.31 -4.50 -9.70
C SER A 109 -6.27 -5.48 -9.17
N LEU A 110 -6.15 -5.66 -7.85
CA LEU A 110 -5.27 -6.66 -7.26
C LEU A 110 -5.70 -8.08 -7.67
N LYS A 111 -7.00 -8.40 -7.57
CA LYS A 111 -7.56 -9.67 -8.07
C LYS A 111 -7.24 -9.88 -9.54
N ALA A 112 -7.39 -8.84 -10.36
CA ALA A 112 -7.11 -8.91 -11.79
C ALA A 112 -5.64 -9.24 -12.09
N VAL A 113 -4.70 -8.57 -11.42
CA VAL A 113 -3.26 -8.80 -11.60
C VAL A 113 -2.83 -10.17 -11.08
N LEU A 114 -3.51 -10.70 -10.05
CA LEU A 114 -3.26 -12.03 -9.50
C LEU A 114 -4.00 -13.16 -10.24
N GLY A 115 -4.83 -12.86 -11.25
CA GLY A 115 -5.61 -13.88 -11.96
C GLY A 115 -6.75 -14.49 -11.14
N LEU A 116 -7.33 -13.72 -10.22
CA LEU A 116 -8.40 -14.13 -9.29
C LEU A 116 -9.77 -13.48 -9.62
N LEU A 117 -9.97 -13.07 -10.87
CA LEU A 117 -11.25 -12.53 -11.36
C LEU A 117 -12.17 -13.65 -11.88
#